data_AF-A0A654M7R6-F1
#
_entry.id   AF-A0A654M7R6-F1
#
_cell.length_a   1.000
_cell.length_b   1.000
_cell.length_c   1.000
_cell.angle_alpha   90.00
_cell.angle_beta   90.00
_cell.angle_gamma   90.00
#
_symmetry.space_group_name_H-M   'P 1'
#
loop_
_entity.id
_entity.type
_entity.pdbx_description
1 polymer ?
#
loop_
_entity_poly.entity_id
_entity_poly.type
_entity_poly.pdbx_seq_one_letter_code
_entity_poly.pdbx_strand_id
1 'polypeptide(L)'
;MPWGSRGSRDSKCNLRGSLMIKSYKHFFPRDLMMGKLRIHKEKSIIKLYEQGKSSREICQEEHISFRELGRIIRKYDGEKDSKVVSNQTKAYSMFLAGKPIISVAIHLGLGSEEVKQYYYEYLSIYEMDNFVKITKDHGYFLPFLSKVAEKMKSNEFESDVDNLIYCMNDVKTVIRVRDKVQHEVNMLTIKRDDLLKSGQPE
;
A
#
# COMPACT_ATOMS: atom_id res chain seq x y z
N MET A 1 30.58 41.83 47.65
CA MET A 1 30.02 43.18 47.38
C MET A 1 28.60 43.01 46.83
N PRO A 2 27.64 43.89 47.19
CA PRO A 2 26.64 43.51 48.20
C PRO A 2 25.17 43.87 47.87
N TRP A 3 24.26 43.43 48.76
CA TRP A 3 22.84 43.83 48.97
C TRP A 3 21.84 43.45 47.85
N GLY A 4 20.61 42.98 48.10
CA GLY A 4 19.80 43.00 49.32
C GLY A 4 18.39 43.50 48.98
N SER A 5 17.44 42.55 48.88
CA SER A 5 16.01 42.57 49.23
C SER A 5 15.13 43.83 49.09
N ARG A 6 13.90 43.59 48.57
CA ARG A 6 12.55 43.98 49.07
C ARG A 6 11.61 44.03 47.85
N GLY A 7 10.36 43.64 47.87
CA GLY A 7 9.42 43.26 48.92
C GLY A 7 8.02 43.31 48.28
N SER A 8 7.21 42.32 48.61
CA SER A 8 5.79 42.18 48.23
C SER A 8 4.92 43.23 48.93
N ARG A 9 3.85 43.72 48.27
CA ARG A 9 2.43 43.58 48.68
C ARG A 9 1.51 44.60 47.99
N ASP A 10 0.32 44.11 47.70
CA ASP A 10 -0.87 44.80 47.22
C ASP A 10 -1.27 46.06 48.00
N SER A 11 -1.92 47.01 47.33
CA SER A 11 -3.02 47.77 47.94
C SER A 11 -4.03 48.22 46.89
N LYS A 12 -5.29 47.93 47.18
CA LYS A 12 -6.52 48.29 46.45
C LYS A 12 -6.85 49.79 46.56
N CYS A 13 -7.88 50.15 45.78
CA CYS A 13 -8.87 51.22 45.96
C CYS A 13 -8.64 52.46 45.06
N ASN A 14 -9.38 52.71 43.98
CA ASN A 14 -10.84 52.91 43.77
C ASN A 14 -11.27 54.37 44.01
N LEU A 15 -11.70 55.06 42.94
CA LEU A 15 -12.98 55.79 42.78
C LEU A 15 -12.89 57.07 41.91
N ARG A 16 -13.72 57.04 40.85
CA ARG A 16 -14.58 58.11 40.29
C ARG A 16 -13.99 59.46 39.89
N GLY A 17 -14.13 59.79 38.60
CA GLY A 17 -14.17 61.17 38.14
C GLY A 17 -14.28 61.33 36.62
N SER A 18 -15.50 61.58 36.14
CA SER A 18 -15.87 62.29 34.90
C SER A 18 -15.48 61.76 33.52
N LEU A 19 -16.52 61.27 32.83
CA LEU A 19 -16.91 61.68 31.48
C LEU A 19 -15.86 62.43 30.65
N MET A 20 -15.23 61.69 29.75
CA MET A 20 -14.78 62.22 28.46
C MET A 20 -15.17 61.19 27.42
N ILE A 21 -16.36 61.39 26.83
CA ILE A 21 -16.76 60.79 25.56
C ILE A 21 -15.78 61.32 24.52
N LYS A 22 -14.61 60.70 24.41
CA LYS A 22 -13.70 60.93 23.29
C LYS A 22 -14.29 60.21 22.10
N SER A 23 -14.98 61.00 21.30
CA SER A 23 -15.47 60.71 19.95
C SER A 23 -14.70 59.57 19.27
N TYR A 24 -15.31 58.38 19.20
CA TYR A 24 -14.89 57.32 18.27
C TYR A 24 -15.31 57.74 16.85
N LYS A 25 -14.76 58.85 16.36
CA LYS A 25 -14.70 59.13 14.93
C LYS A 25 -13.36 58.59 14.46
N HIS A 26 -13.44 57.61 13.56
CA HIS A 26 -12.35 57.05 12.76
C HIS A 26 -11.64 55.80 13.28
N PHE A 27 -12.40 54.74 13.56
CA PHE A 27 -11.93 53.38 13.26
C PHE A 27 -12.04 53.20 11.73
N PHE A 28 -11.05 53.71 11.00
CA PHE A 28 -10.96 53.56 9.54
C PHE A 28 -10.77 52.08 9.15
N PRO A 29 -11.44 51.59 8.09
CA PRO A 29 -11.43 50.19 7.64
C PRO A 29 -10.14 49.80 6.90
N ARG A 30 -8.96 50.09 7.48
CA ARG A 30 -7.68 49.73 6.85
C ARG A 30 -7.49 48.22 6.77
N ASP A 31 -7.89 47.48 7.79
CA ASP A 31 -7.73 46.02 7.85
C ASP A 31 -8.60 45.29 6.80
N LEU A 32 -9.79 45.84 6.50
CA LEU A 32 -10.66 45.28 5.46
C LEU A 32 -10.15 45.56 4.03
N MET A 33 -9.49 46.70 3.80
CA MET A 33 -8.89 47.04 2.51
C MET A 33 -7.64 46.21 2.21
N MET A 34 -6.80 45.95 3.23
CA MET A 34 -5.56 45.19 3.08
C MET A 34 -5.80 43.71 2.70
N GLY A 35 -6.87 43.10 3.22
CA GLY A 35 -7.25 41.73 2.85
C GLY A 35 -7.69 41.58 1.39
N LYS A 36 -8.47 42.53 0.87
CA LYS A 36 -8.97 42.49 -0.52
C LYS A 36 -7.85 42.67 -1.54
N LEU A 37 -6.87 43.53 -1.24
CA LEU A 37 -5.70 43.74 -2.11
C LEU A 37 -4.85 42.48 -2.24
N ARG A 38 -4.66 41.73 -1.14
CA ARG A 38 -3.88 40.48 -1.17
C ARG A 38 -4.55 39.41 -2.04
N ILE A 39 -5.87 39.26 -1.92
CA ILE A 39 -6.65 38.30 -2.73
C ILE A 39 -6.59 38.66 -4.22
N HIS A 40 -6.67 39.95 -4.55
CA HIS A 40 -6.60 40.38 -5.95
C HIS A 40 -5.22 40.09 -6.55
N LYS A 41 -4.14 40.34 -5.80
CA LYS A 41 -2.78 40.00 -6.23
C LYS A 41 -2.59 38.50 -6.41
N GLU A 42 -3.03 37.68 -5.45
CA GLU A 42 -2.98 36.22 -5.57
C GLU A 42 -3.69 35.74 -6.85
N LYS A 43 -4.88 36.30 -7.18
CA LYS A 43 -5.60 35.98 -8.42
C LYS A 43 -4.88 36.41 -9.71
N SER A 44 -4.20 37.56 -9.69
CA SER A 44 -3.43 38.04 -10.84
C SER A 44 -2.25 37.11 -11.14
N ILE A 45 -1.52 36.74 -10.08
CA ILE A 45 -0.39 35.80 -10.13
C ILE A 45 -0.82 34.44 -10.70
N ILE A 46 -1.97 33.92 -10.24
CA ILE A 46 -2.51 32.63 -10.73
C ILE A 46 -2.83 32.71 -12.23
N LYS A 47 -3.45 33.80 -12.72
CA LYS A 47 -3.74 33.97 -14.14
C LYS A 47 -2.48 34.00 -14.99
N LEU A 48 -1.43 34.71 -14.54
CA LEU A 48 -0.14 34.76 -15.24
C LEU A 48 0.55 33.40 -15.25
N TYR A 49 0.39 32.63 -14.17
CA TYR A 49 0.88 31.26 -14.06
C TYR A 49 0.15 30.30 -15.01
N GLU A 50 -1.19 30.35 -15.10
CA GLU A 50 -2.01 29.58 -16.04
C GLU A 50 -1.69 29.91 -17.52
N GLN A 51 -1.27 31.14 -17.79
CA GLN A 51 -0.80 31.58 -19.12
C GLN A 51 0.60 31.06 -19.47
N GLY A 52 1.29 30.37 -18.55
CA GLY A 52 2.60 29.77 -18.79
C GLY A 52 3.78 30.74 -18.75
N LYS A 53 3.62 31.95 -18.18
CA LYS A 53 4.73 32.90 -18.00
C LYS A 53 5.79 32.35 -17.06
N SER A 54 7.05 32.71 -17.30
CA SER A 54 8.14 32.25 -16.45
C SER A 54 8.05 32.89 -15.06
N SER A 55 8.46 32.16 -14.01
CA SER A 55 8.46 32.69 -12.64
C SER A 55 9.22 34.01 -12.50
N ARG A 56 10.19 34.26 -13.38
CA ARG A 56 10.97 35.50 -13.41
C ARG A 56 10.15 36.67 -13.96
N GLU A 57 9.37 36.46 -15.02
CA GLU A 57 8.45 37.44 -15.59
C GLU A 57 7.35 37.80 -14.59
N ILE A 58 6.75 36.79 -13.93
CA ILE A 58 5.69 37.01 -12.93
C ILE A 58 6.22 37.87 -11.77
N CYS A 59 7.43 37.59 -11.28
CA CYS A 59 8.06 38.39 -10.23
C CYS A 59 8.31 39.84 -10.66
N GLN A 60 8.69 40.07 -11.92
CA GLN A 60 8.92 41.41 -12.46
C GLN A 60 7.60 42.18 -12.64
N GLU A 61 6.55 41.52 -13.13
CA GLU A 61 5.25 42.12 -13.43
C GLU A 61 4.44 42.43 -12.16
N GLU A 62 4.42 41.51 -11.19
CA GLU A 62 3.67 41.66 -9.93
C GLU A 62 4.50 42.26 -8.78
N HIS A 63 5.78 42.55 -9.03
CA HIS A 63 6.74 43.08 -8.05
C HIS A 63 6.78 42.26 -6.75
N ILE A 64 6.83 40.93 -6.88
CA ILE A 64 6.89 39.99 -5.76
C ILE A 64 8.23 39.27 -5.70
N SER A 65 8.61 38.82 -4.50
CA SER A 65 9.77 37.96 -4.36
C SER A 65 9.48 36.54 -4.87
N PHE A 66 10.50 35.86 -5.37
CA PHE A 66 10.41 34.44 -5.75
C PHE A 66 9.87 33.55 -4.63
N ARG A 67 10.19 33.89 -3.37
CA ARG A 67 9.72 33.13 -2.21
C ARG A 67 8.21 33.23 -2.04
N GLU A 68 7.65 34.43 -2.18
CA GLU A 68 6.22 34.66 -2.07
C GLU A 68 5.46 34.08 -3.25
N LEU A 69 5.99 34.25 -4.48
CA LEU A 69 5.47 33.58 -5.68
C LEU A 69 5.38 32.06 -5.47
N GLY A 70 6.45 31.44 -4.98
CA GLY A 70 6.47 30.00 -4.71
C GLY A 70 5.49 29.57 -3.61
N ARG A 71 5.17 30.42 -2.63
CA ARG A 71 4.11 30.12 -1.64
C ARG A 71 2.72 30.16 -2.27
N ILE A 72 2.46 31.14 -3.13
CA ILE A 72 1.17 31.32 -3.80
C ILE A 72 0.93 30.18 -4.79
N ILE A 73 1.92 29.84 -5.61
CA ILE A 73 1.82 28.71 -6.55
C ILE A 73 1.61 27.40 -5.80
N ARG A 74 2.40 27.09 -4.75
CA ARG A 74 2.20 25.86 -3.96
C ARG A 74 0.83 25.77 -3.30
N LYS A 75 0.27 26.90 -2.88
CA LYS A 75 -1.09 26.98 -2.33
C LYS A 75 -2.15 26.77 -3.42
N TYR A 76 -1.89 27.24 -4.65
CA TYR A 76 -2.78 27.07 -5.80
C TYR A 76 -2.73 25.64 -6.37
N ASP A 77 -1.53 25.10 -6.59
CA ASP A 77 -1.29 23.71 -7.01
C ASP A 77 -1.66 22.69 -5.91
N GLY A 78 -2.04 23.19 -4.73
CA GLY A 78 -2.49 22.41 -3.58
C GLY A 78 -1.44 21.44 -3.11
N GLU A 79 -0.39 21.92 -2.43
CA GLU A 79 0.63 21.09 -1.75
C GLU A 79 0.90 19.80 -2.54
N LYS A 80 1.45 19.93 -3.76
CA LYS A 80 2.41 18.93 -4.23
C LYS A 80 3.65 19.06 -3.35
N ASP A 81 3.47 18.79 -2.05
CA ASP A 81 4.52 18.14 -1.31
C ASP A 81 4.92 16.98 -2.20
N SER A 82 6.18 16.97 -2.59
CA SER A 82 6.86 15.72 -2.86
C SER A 82 6.75 14.90 -1.56
N LYS A 83 5.55 14.36 -1.27
CA LYS A 83 5.37 13.26 -0.33
C LYS A 83 6.44 12.31 -0.78
N VAL A 84 7.36 11.99 0.12
CA VAL A 84 8.34 10.95 -0.10
C VAL A 84 7.51 9.71 -0.37
N VAL A 85 7.24 9.46 -1.66
CA VAL A 85 6.39 8.37 -2.10
C VAL A 85 7.17 7.15 -1.68
N SER A 86 6.60 6.36 -0.78
CA SER A 86 7.26 5.17 -0.24
C SER A 86 7.68 4.29 -1.42
N ASN A 87 8.76 3.53 -1.23
CA ASN A 87 9.21 2.61 -2.27
C ASN A 87 8.10 1.63 -2.68
N GLN A 88 7.21 1.27 -1.76
CA GLN A 88 6.00 0.49 -2.00
C GLN A 88 5.02 1.19 -2.96
N THR A 89 4.65 2.46 -2.71
CA THR A 89 3.75 3.19 -3.61
C THR A 89 4.39 3.40 -5.00
N LYS A 90 5.71 3.61 -5.07
CA LYS A 90 6.43 3.65 -6.36
C LYS A 90 6.38 2.29 -7.07
N ALA A 91 6.60 1.19 -6.35
CA ALA A 91 6.51 -0.16 -6.92
C ALA A 91 5.10 -0.43 -7.49
N TYR A 92 4.05 -0.05 -6.76
CA TYR A 92 2.66 -0.19 -7.22
C TYR A 92 2.40 0.60 -8.50
N SER A 93 2.88 1.85 -8.59
CA SER A 93 2.74 2.63 -9.82
C SER A 93 3.44 1.97 -11.03
N MET A 94 4.56 1.27 -10.79
CA MET A 94 5.27 0.55 -11.84
C MET A 94 4.56 -0.75 -12.24
N PHE A 95 3.97 -1.48 -11.28
CA PHE A 95 3.17 -2.66 -11.55
C PHE A 95 1.89 -2.32 -12.31
N LEU A 96 1.22 -1.22 -11.96
CA LEU A 96 0.09 -0.67 -12.72
C LEU A 96 0.47 -0.34 -14.17
N ALA A 97 1.68 0.15 -14.40
CA ALA A 97 2.23 0.40 -15.73
C ALA A 97 2.67 -0.88 -16.47
N GLY A 98 2.46 -2.07 -15.88
CA GLY A 98 2.80 -3.36 -16.47
C GLY A 98 4.30 -3.69 -16.47
N LYS A 99 5.11 -3.01 -15.65
CA LYS A 99 6.55 -3.29 -15.60
C LYS A 99 6.83 -4.63 -14.91
N PRO A 100 7.81 -5.42 -15.40
CA PRO A 100 8.15 -6.70 -14.78
C PRO A 100 8.83 -6.49 -13.42
N ILE A 101 8.66 -7.44 -12.50
CA ILE A 101 9.23 -7.45 -11.14
C ILE A 101 10.73 -7.11 -11.13
N ILE A 102 11.50 -7.69 -12.05
CA ILE A 102 12.94 -7.46 -12.18
C ILE A 102 13.24 -5.98 -12.50
N SER A 103 12.49 -5.37 -13.42
CA SER A 103 12.67 -3.96 -13.76
C SER A 103 12.35 -3.05 -12.58
N VAL A 104 11.36 -3.40 -11.76
CA VAL A 104 10.98 -2.65 -10.56
C VAL A 104 12.08 -2.75 -9.51
N ALA A 105 12.64 -3.94 -9.31
CA ALA A 105 13.78 -4.16 -8.40
C ALA A 105 14.99 -3.29 -8.78
N ILE A 106 15.36 -3.29 -10.06
CA ILE A 106 16.48 -2.49 -10.57
C ILE A 106 16.20 -0.99 -10.40
N HIS A 107 14.99 -0.52 -10.73
CA HIS A 107 14.65 0.90 -10.63
C HIS A 107 14.60 1.42 -9.20
N LEU A 108 14.13 0.60 -8.26
CA LEU A 108 13.96 1.01 -6.86
C LEU A 108 15.17 0.63 -5.98
N GLY A 109 16.12 -0.14 -6.51
CA GLY A 109 17.30 -0.62 -5.77
C GLY A 109 16.93 -1.54 -4.62
N LEU A 110 15.84 -2.31 -4.75
CA LEU A 110 15.29 -3.18 -3.71
C LEU A 110 15.75 -4.63 -3.87
N GLY A 111 15.79 -5.37 -2.77
CA GLY A 111 16.07 -6.81 -2.80
C GLY A 111 14.94 -7.60 -3.48
N SER A 112 15.27 -8.78 -4.02
CA SER A 112 14.27 -9.62 -4.71
C SER A 112 13.10 -10.01 -3.82
N GLU A 113 13.33 -10.18 -2.52
CA GLU A 113 12.31 -10.59 -1.56
C GLU A 113 11.35 -9.45 -1.24
N GLU A 114 11.87 -8.23 -1.05
CA GLU A 114 11.06 -7.03 -0.81
C GLU A 114 10.14 -6.73 -1.99
N VAL A 115 10.65 -6.85 -3.21
CA VAL A 115 9.87 -6.56 -4.42
C VAL A 115 8.79 -7.64 -4.65
N LYS A 116 9.09 -8.91 -4.34
CA LYS A 116 8.07 -9.97 -4.36
C LYS A 116 6.98 -9.71 -3.33
N GLN A 117 7.33 -9.25 -2.13
CA GLN A 117 6.36 -8.91 -1.11
C GLN A 117 5.42 -7.80 -1.60
N TYR A 118 5.98 -6.71 -2.14
CA TYR A 118 5.16 -5.64 -2.75
C TYR A 118 4.31 -6.15 -3.91
N TYR A 119 4.82 -7.08 -4.72
CA TYR A 119 4.03 -7.66 -5.80
C TYR A 119 2.85 -8.50 -5.29
N TYR A 120 3.03 -9.29 -4.22
CA TYR A 120 1.94 -10.07 -3.62
C TYR A 120 0.89 -9.18 -2.95
N GLU A 121 1.32 -8.12 -2.26
CA GLU A 121 0.42 -7.12 -1.69
C GLU A 121 -0.36 -6.41 -2.79
N TYR A 122 0.29 -6.04 -3.90
CA TYR A 122 -0.36 -5.50 -5.09
C TYR A 122 -1.43 -6.45 -5.64
N LEU A 123 -1.14 -7.75 -5.80
CA LEU A 123 -2.11 -8.73 -6.28
C LEU A 123 -3.28 -8.95 -5.30
N SER A 124 -3.04 -8.87 -4.00
CA SER A 124 -4.08 -8.96 -2.97
C SER A 124 -5.09 -7.82 -3.08
N ILE A 125 -4.61 -6.60 -3.39
CA ILE A 125 -5.48 -5.43 -3.64
C ILE A 125 -6.41 -5.65 -4.85
N TYR A 126 -5.99 -6.46 -5.82
CA TYR A 126 -6.78 -6.84 -7.00
C TYR A 126 -7.72 -8.04 -6.76
N GLU A 127 -7.96 -8.40 -5.50
CA GLU A 127 -8.79 -9.55 -5.10
C GLU A 127 -8.26 -10.90 -5.65
N MET A 128 -6.96 -10.96 -6.00
CA MET A 128 -6.30 -12.18 -6.48
C MET A 128 -5.70 -13.02 -5.35
N ASP A 129 -6.28 -12.95 -4.15
CA ASP A 129 -5.76 -13.63 -2.95
C ASP A 129 -5.64 -15.13 -3.13
N ASN A 130 -6.60 -15.75 -3.83
CA ASN A 130 -6.55 -17.19 -4.13
C ASN A 130 -5.36 -17.54 -5.02
N PHE A 131 -5.06 -16.69 -6.00
CA PHE A 131 -3.89 -16.86 -6.85
C PHE A 131 -2.59 -16.67 -6.05
N VAL A 132 -2.53 -15.67 -5.17
CA VAL A 132 -1.37 -15.46 -4.29
C VAL A 132 -1.15 -16.67 -3.36
N LYS A 133 -2.22 -17.25 -2.80
CA LYS A 133 -2.13 -18.47 -1.98
C LYS A 133 -1.61 -19.66 -2.79
N ILE A 134 -2.21 -19.92 -3.95
CA ILE A 134 -1.79 -21.02 -4.83
C ILE A 134 -0.34 -20.86 -5.26
N THR A 135 0.09 -19.66 -5.61
CA THR A 135 1.48 -19.41 -6.03
C THR A 135 2.49 -19.59 -4.88
N LYS A 136 2.12 -19.22 -3.65
CA LYS A 136 2.96 -19.43 -2.46
C LYS A 136 3.06 -20.91 -2.06
N ASP A 137 1.93 -21.60 -1.97
CA ASP A 137 1.87 -22.97 -1.43
C ASP A 137 2.21 -24.02 -2.51
N HIS A 138 1.92 -23.69 -3.77
CA HIS A 138 1.92 -24.63 -4.90
C HIS A 138 2.59 -24.05 -6.15
N GLY A 139 3.53 -23.12 -6.00
CA GLY A 139 4.22 -22.47 -7.12
C GLY A 139 4.89 -23.44 -8.11
N TYR A 140 5.29 -24.62 -7.66
CA TYR A 140 5.88 -25.68 -8.49
C TYR A 140 4.88 -26.31 -9.48
N PHE A 141 3.57 -26.19 -9.23
CA PHE A 141 2.54 -26.65 -10.15
C PHE A 141 2.21 -25.62 -11.25
N LEU A 142 2.68 -24.37 -11.16
CA LEU A 142 2.37 -23.33 -12.15
C LEU A 142 2.77 -23.71 -13.59
N PRO A 143 3.96 -24.29 -13.85
CA PRO A 143 4.31 -24.74 -15.20
C PRO A 143 3.38 -25.84 -15.70
N PHE A 144 2.93 -26.73 -14.82
CA PHE A 144 1.95 -27.76 -15.16
C PHE A 144 0.59 -27.17 -15.46
N LEU A 145 0.10 -26.23 -14.64
CA LEU A 145 -1.16 -25.52 -14.87
C LEU A 145 -1.13 -24.71 -16.18
N SER A 146 0.01 -24.11 -16.51
CA SER A 146 0.21 -23.42 -17.79
C SER A 146 0.06 -24.39 -18.97
N LYS A 147 0.70 -25.56 -18.92
CA LYS A 147 0.57 -26.60 -19.94
C LYS A 147 -0.87 -27.11 -20.05
N VAL A 148 -1.53 -27.30 -18.92
CA VAL A 148 -2.95 -27.70 -18.88
C VAL A 148 -3.83 -26.65 -19.54
N ALA A 149 -3.64 -25.37 -19.21
CA ALA A 149 -4.41 -24.27 -19.79
C ALA A 149 -4.17 -24.11 -21.30
N GLU A 150 -2.93 -24.35 -21.77
CA GLU A 150 -2.61 -24.37 -23.21
C GLU A 150 -3.32 -25.52 -23.93
N LYS A 151 -3.29 -26.74 -23.36
CA LYS A 151 -4.02 -27.89 -23.90
C LYS A 151 -5.54 -27.73 -23.84
N MET A 152 -6.07 -27.06 -22.81
CA MET A 152 -7.50 -26.71 -22.74
C MET A 152 -7.90 -25.77 -23.87
N LYS A 153 -7.03 -24.83 -24.26
CA LYS A 153 -7.28 -23.92 -25.38
C LYS A 153 -7.22 -24.62 -26.75
N SER A 154 -6.58 -25.77 -26.86
CA SER A 154 -6.46 -26.53 -28.11
C SER A 154 -7.57 -27.56 -28.36
N ASN A 155 -8.61 -27.65 -27.51
CA ASN A 155 -9.70 -28.64 -27.58
C ASN A 155 -9.26 -30.13 -27.54
N GLU A 156 -7.98 -30.42 -27.32
CA GLU A 156 -7.46 -31.80 -27.14
C GLU A 156 -7.72 -32.35 -25.72
N PHE A 157 -8.33 -31.55 -24.85
CA PHE A 157 -8.38 -31.81 -23.41
C PHE A 157 -9.53 -32.73 -22.98
N GLU A 158 -10.65 -32.79 -23.72
CA GLU A 158 -11.81 -33.62 -23.33
C GLU A 158 -11.43 -35.11 -23.27
N SER A 159 -10.73 -35.62 -24.29
CA SER A 159 -10.29 -37.02 -24.30
C SER A 159 -9.27 -37.33 -23.20
N ASP A 160 -8.39 -36.39 -22.87
CA ASP A 160 -7.37 -36.56 -21.83
C ASP A 160 -7.99 -36.56 -20.41
N VAL A 161 -9.06 -35.78 -20.20
CA VAL A 161 -9.77 -35.71 -18.90
C VAL A 161 -10.55 -36.98 -18.63
N ASP A 162 -11.27 -37.51 -19.62
CA ASP A 162 -12.01 -38.77 -19.45
C ASP A 162 -11.04 -39.94 -19.17
N ASN A 163 -9.90 -39.98 -19.87
CA ASN A 163 -8.83 -40.93 -19.59
C ASN A 163 -8.25 -40.76 -18.18
N LEU A 164 -8.06 -39.51 -17.72
CA LEU A 164 -7.58 -39.24 -16.36
C LEU A 164 -8.58 -39.69 -15.30
N ILE A 165 -9.87 -39.42 -15.48
CA ILE A 165 -10.95 -39.86 -14.58
C ILE A 165 -10.99 -41.39 -14.52
N TYR A 166 -10.87 -42.05 -15.67
CA TYR A 166 -10.79 -43.51 -15.77
C TYR A 166 -9.57 -44.05 -15.00
N CYS A 167 -8.37 -43.53 -15.26
CA CYS A 167 -7.16 -43.92 -14.54
C CYS A 167 -7.26 -43.67 -13.03
N MET A 168 -7.87 -42.57 -12.60
CA MET A 168 -8.07 -42.29 -11.16
C MET A 168 -9.02 -43.29 -10.49
N ASN A 169 -10.04 -43.76 -11.20
CA ASN A 169 -10.94 -44.79 -10.69
C ASN A 169 -10.24 -46.16 -10.61
N ASP A 170 -9.41 -46.50 -11.58
CA ASP A 170 -8.57 -47.71 -11.56
C ASP A 170 -7.54 -47.69 -10.42
N VAL A 171 -6.90 -46.54 -10.17
CA VAL A 171 -5.99 -46.41 -9.03
C VAL A 171 -6.73 -46.58 -7.70
N LYS A 172 -7.96 -46.06 -7.57
CA LYS A 172 -8.79 -46.26 -6.38
C LYS A 172 -9.18 -47.72 -6.18
N THR A 173 -9.52 -48.46 -7.22
CA THR A 173 -9.83 -49.89 -7.12
C THR A 173 -8.58 -50.69 -6.74
N VAL A 174 -7.42 -50.40 -7.34
CA VAL A 174 -6.15 -51.04 -6.98
C VAL A 174 -5.78 -50.79 -5.52
N ILE A 175 -5.95 -49.57 -5.02
CA ILE A 175 -5.74 -49.24 -3.60
C ILE A 175 -6.64 -50.09 -2.68
N ARG A 176 -7.93 -50.21 -3.02
CA ARG A 176 -8.87 -51.06 -2.24
C ARG A 176 -8.46 -52.53 -2.24
N VAL A 177 -8.00 -53.05 -3.37
CA VAL A 177 -7.53 -54.45 -3.47
C VAL A 177 -6.26 -54.65 -2.64
N ARG A 178 -5.30 -53.73 -2.73
CA ARG A 178 -4.08 -53.74 -1.90
C ARG A 178 -4.43 -53.81 -0.41
N ASP A 179 -5.36 -52.96 0.04
CA ASP A 179 -5.72 -52.90 1.46
C ASP A 179 -6.38 -54.20 1.95
N LYS A 180 -7.21 -54.84 1.11
CA LYS A 180 -7.79 -56.16 1.41
C LYS A 180 -6.73 -57.25 1.51
N VAL A 181 -5.85 -57.34 0.53
CA VAL A 181 -4.78 -58.35 0.52
C VAL A 181 -3.83 -58.13 1.70
N GLN A 182 -3.53 -56.88 2.03
CA GLN A 182 -2.70 -56.56 3.19
C GLN A 182 -3.36 -57.02 4.50
N HIS A 183 -4.67 -56.83 4.63
CA HIS A 183 -5.41 -57.34 5.78
C HIS A 183 -5.35 -58.88 5.88
N GLU A 184 -5.56 -59.58 4.77
CA GLU A 184 -5.47 -61.06 4.73
C GLU A 184 -4.07 -61.56 5.11
N VAL A 185 -3.02 -60.94 4.56
CA VAL A 185 -1.63 -61.27 4.90
C VAL A 185 -1.38 -61.07 6.39
N ASN A 186 -1.88 -59.98 6.99
CA ASN A 186 -1.74 -59.73 8.42
C ASN A 186 -2.45 -60.82 9.26
N MET A 187 -3.68 -61.20 8.89
CA MET A 187 -4.43 -62.26 9.58
C MET A 187 -3.74 -63.62 9.49
N LEU A 188 -3.18 -63.97 8.32
CA LEU A 188 -2.42 -65.20 8.12
C LEU A 188 -1.10 -65.19 8.90
N THR A 189 -0.45 -64.03 9.01
CA THR A 189 0.78 -63.86 9.79
C THR A 189 0.51 -64.11 11.28
N ILE A 190 -0.56 -63.54 11.83
CA ILE A 190 -0.99 -63.78 13.22
C ILE A 190 -1.26 -65.28 13.43
N LYS A 191 -2.05 -65.91 12.55
CA LYS A 191 -2.38 -67.33 12.64
C LYS A 191 -1.16 -68.24 12.57
N ARG A 192 -0.19 -67.90 11.70
CA ARG A 192 1.09 -68.61 11.63
C ARG A 192 1.85 -68.51 12.96
N ASP A 193 1.91 -67.33 13.54
CA ASP A 193 2.65 -67.07 14.79
C ASP A 193 2.01 -67.79 15.99
N ASP A 194 0.69 -67.89 16.01
CA ASP A 194 -0.05 -68.65 17.03
C ASP A 194 0.22 -70.17 16.91
N LEU A 195 0.26 -70.70 15.68
CA LEU A 195 0.58 -72.10 15.43
C LEU A 195 2.02 -72.45 15.84
N LEU A 196 2.98 -71.55 15.55
CA LEU A 196 4.38 -71.73 15.96
C LEU A 196 4.56 -71.74 17.48
N LYS A 197 3.75 -70.95 18.22
CA LYS A 197 3.73 -70.97 19.69
C LYS A 197 3.09 -72.24 20.27
N SER A 198 2.08 -72.78 19.62
CA SER A 198 1.39 -74.01 20.06
C SER A 198 2.15 -75.31 19.76
N GLY A 199 3.19 -75.26 18.92
CA GLY A 199 3.96 -76.42 18.47
C GLY A 199 5.32 -76.61 19.15
N GLN A 200 5.67 -75.82 20.16
CA GLN A 200 6.86 -76.06 20.98
C GLN A 200 6.50 -76.98 22.17
N PRO A 201 6.96 -78.25 22.21
CA PRO A 201 6.85 -79.07 23.41
C PRO A 201 7.79 -78.54 24.50
N GLU A 202 7.30 -78.51 25.75
CA GLU A 202 8.10 -78.31 26.98
C GLU A 202 9.18 -79.38 27.16
#